data_AF-A0A3S1EWY1-F1
#
_entry.id   AF-A0A3S1EWY1-F1
#
_cell.length_a   1.000
_cell.length_b   1.000
_cell.length_c   1.000
_cell.angle_alpha   90.00
_cell.angle_beta   90.00
_cell.angle_gamma   90.00
#
_symmetry.space_group_name_H-M   'P 1'
#
loop_
_entity.id
_entity.type
_entity.pdbx_description
1 polymer ?
#
loop_
_entity_poly.entity_id
_entity_poly.type
_entity_poly.pdbx_seq_one_letter_code
_entity_poly.pdbx_strand_id
1 'polypeptide(L)'
;MGRIRGTIPAVPQSRRLGEISHRARCGVVRQSRTKPAPLACAAGRSGASMLERYERSGPPPREALMRLMTMRELLGITRIADITGLDVLDIPVVQAVRPFSLLNSVSQGKGPTRTEAAVSAILEAAESYFAERLAHYDPIAASADSLNIPPERFEAHLQPGVDPGWRSREIAWIHAENILKGGLQDWVPFELVHTAYV
;
A
#
# COMPACT_ATOMS: atom_id res chain seq x y z
N MET A 1 46.73 -22.35 -4.32
CA MET A 1 45.48 -23.02 -4.74
C MET A 1 44.31 -22.16 -4.26
N GLY A 2 43.33 -21.67 -5.03
CA GLY A 2 43.10 -21.54 -6.48
C GLY A 2 42.09 -20.40 -6.65
N ARG A 3 42.34 -19.45 -7.57
CA ARG A 3 41.43 -18.34 -7.89
C ARG A 3 40.41 -18.81 -8.92
N ILE A 4 39.12 -18.74 -8.59
CA ILE A 4 38.04 -18.99 -9.53
C ILE A 4 37.87 -17.75 -10.40
N ARG A 5 38.38 -17.80 -11.65
CA ARG A 5 38.13 -16.80 -12.69
C ARG A 5 36.85 -17.22 -13.44
N GLY A 6 35.73 -16.57 -13.11
CA GLY A 6 34.51 -16.66 -13.92
C GLY A 6 34.48 -15.52 -14.94
N THR A 7 34.72 -15.84 -16.21
CA THR A 7 34.51 -14.95 -17.36
C THR A 7 33.01 -14.82 -17.64
N ILE A 8 32.46 -13.61 -17.52
CA ILE A 8 31.09 -13.27 -17.91
C ILE A 8 31.05 -13.19 -19.45
N PRO A 9 30.18 -13.94 -20.16
CA PRO A 9 30.02 -13.78 -21.59
C PRO A 9 29.31 -12.47 -21.93
N ALA A 10 29.79 -11.78 -22.97
CA ALA A 10 29.27 -10.50 -23.44
C ALA A 10 27.82 -10.59 -23.94
N VAL A 11 27.04 -9.55 -23.62
CA VAL A 11 25.66 -9.34 -24.09
C VAL A 11 25.66 -9.09 -25.60
N PRO A 12 24.89 -9.84 -26.43
CA PRO A 12 24.78 -9.56 -27.85
C PRO A 12 23.98 -8.28 -28.10
N GLN A 13 24.57 -7.35 -28.86
CA GLN A 13 23.93 -6.10 -29.29
C GLN A 13 22.82 -6.34 -30.34
N SER A 14 21.72 -5.62 -30.14
CA SER A 14 20.66 -5.22 -31.10
C SER A 14 20.26 -6.15 -32.25
N ARG A 15 18.99 -6.60 -32.24
CA ARG A 15 18.26 -6.93 -33.48
C ARG A 15 17.12 -5.94 -33.70
N ARG A 16 16.98 -5.56 -34.97
CA ARG A 16 16.14 -4.48 -35.51
C ARG A 16 14.65 -4.72 -35.29
N LEU A 17 13.93 -3.60 -35.18
CA LEU A 17 12.47 -3.48 -35.31
C LEU A 17 11.99 -4.20 -36.57
N GLY A 18 11.27 -5.31 -36.36
CA GLY A 18 10.46 -5.96 -37.39
C GLY A 18 9.02 -5.46 -37.26
N GLU A 19 8.52 -4.88 -38.33
CA GLU A 19 7.14 -4.44 -38.51
C GLU A 19 6.17 -5.62 -38.32
N ILE A 20 5.22 -5.49 -37.39
CA ILE A 20 4.07 -6.38 -37.31
C ILE A 20 2.87 -5.62 -37.88
N SER A 21 2.56 -5.91 -39.13
CA SER A 21 1.34 -5.46 -39.81
C SER A 21 0.13 -6.23 -39.27
N HIS A 22 -0.75 -5.56 -38.52
CA HIS A 22 -2.09 -6.05 -38.25
C HIS A 22 -3.13 -5.12 -38.88
N ARG A 23 -3.50 -5.45 -40.13
CA ARG A 23 -4.75 -5.03 -40.76
C ARG A 23 -5.92 -5.62 -39.95
N ALA A 24 -6.57 -4.80 -39.12
CA ALA A 24 -7.85 -5.14 -38.51
C ALA A 24 -8.96 -4.29 -39.15
N ARG A 25 -10.01 -4.99 -39.57
CA ARG A 25 -11.12 -4.53 -40.40
C ARG A 25 -12.02 -3.52 -39.65
N CYS A 26 -12.31 -2.38 -40.27
CA CYS A 26 -13.41 -1.50 -39.90
C CYS A 26 -14.75 -2.24 -40.09
N GLY A 27 -15.30 -2.77 -39.01
CA GLY A 27 -16.70 -3.21 -38.93
C GLY A 27 -17.56 -2.08 -38.37
N VAL A 28 -18.38 -1.46 -39.20
CA VAL A 28 -19.40 -0.49 -38.78
C VAL A 28 -20.55 -1.25 -38.13
N VAL A 29 -20.68 -1.18 -36.80
CA VAL A 29 -21.84 -1.71 -36.08
C VAL A 29 -22.85 -0.58 -35.88
N ARG A 30 -23.98 -0.65 -36.61
CA ARG A 30 -25.16 0.20 -36.39
C ARG A 30 -25.82 -0.19 -35.06
N GLN A 31 -25.78 0.69 -34.07
CA GLN A 31 -26.61 0.54 -32.87
C GLN A 31 -27.99 1.16 -33.11
N SER A 32 -29.03 0.31 -33.13
CA SER A 32 -30.43 0.73 -33.08
C SER A 32 -30.75 1.26 -31.68
N ARG A 33 -31.15 2.52 -31.59
CA ARG A 33 -31.63 3.16 -30.37
C ARG A 33 -33.01 2.61 -30.02
N THR A 34 -33.11 1.84 -28.93
CA THR A 34 -34.35 1.71 -28.16
C THR A 34 -34.09 2.19 -26.74
N LYS A 35 -34.85 3.19 -26.31
CA LYS A 35 -34.73 3.89 -25.03
C LYS A 35 -35.43 3.03 -23.96
N PRO A 36 -34.76 2.54 -22.90
CA PRO A 36 -35.46 1.85 -21.83
C PRO A 36 -36.29 2.84 -21.01
N ALA A 37 -37.48 2.41 -20.58
CA ALA A 37 -38.41 3.20 -19.79
C ALA A 37 -37.85 3.52 -18.39
N PRO A 38 -38.20 4.66 -17.77
CA PRO A 38 -37.73 4.99 -16.44
C PRO A 38 -38.40 4.09 -15.40
N LEU A 39 -37.60 3.39 -14.60
CA LEU A 39 -38.06 2.75 -13.38
C LEU A 39 -38.28 3.83 -12.32
N ALA A 40 -39.53 4.06 -11.95
CA ALA A 40 -39.89 4.92 -10.83
C ALA A 40 -39.45 4.24 -9.52
N CYS A 41 -38.46 4.80 -8.84
CA CYS A 41 -38.12 4.41 -7.47
C CYS A 41 -39.17 4.98 -6.51
N ALA A 42 -39.88 4.10 -5.82
CA ALA A 42 -40.75 4.46 -4.70
C ALA A 42 -39.91 5.08 -3.57
N ALA A 43 -40.33 6.26 -3.12
CA ALA A 43 -39.72 6.97 -1.98
C ALA A 43 -39.95 6.17 -0.69
N GLY A 44 -38.87 5.63 -0.12
CA GLY A 44 -38.86 4.92 1.15
C GLY A 44 -37.66 5.34 2.00
N ARG A 45 -37.94 6.08 3.08
CA ARG A 45 -37.08 6.38 4.25
C ARG A 45 -35.59 6.62 3.97
N SER A 46 -35.24 7.91 3.87
CA SER A 46 -33.88 8.47 3.91
C SER A 46 -33.12 8.05 5.18
N GLY A 47 -32.47 6.90 5.15
CA GLY A 47 -31.28 6.62 5.97
C GLY A 47 -30.07 6.87 5.09
N ALA A 48 -29.14 7.71 5.56
CA ALA A 48 -27.92 8.00 4.82
C ALA A 48 -27.23 6.68 4.41
N SER A 49 -26.90 6.54 3.12
CA SER A 49 -26.27 5.33 2.61
C SER A 49 -24.97 5.07 3.37
N MET A 50 -24.56 3.80 3.51
CA MET A 50 -23.29 3.45 4.15
C MET A 50 -22.08 4.21 3.56
N LEU A 51 -22.21 4.68 2.32
CA LEU A 51 -21.23 5.48 1.58
C LEU A 51 -21.20 6.97 1.98
N GLU A 52 -22.31 7.55 2.47
CA GLU A 52 -22.36 8.94 2.97
C GLU A 52 -21.58 9.11 4.29
N ARG A 53 -21.27 8.02 5.00
CA ARG A 53 -20.48 8.07 6.25
C ARG A 53 -18.96 8.15 6.04
N TYR A 54 -18.48 7.97 4.81
CA TYR A 54 -17.07 8.12 4.46
C TYR A 54 -16.88 9.35 3.57
N GLU A 55 -17.09 10.53 4.14
CA GLU A 55 -16.59 11.75 3.51
C GLU A 55 -15.06 11.71 3.53
N ARG A 56 -14.46 11.52 2.35
CA ARG A 56 -13.02 11.59 2.17
C ARG A 56 -12.57 13.03 2.46
N SER A 57 -12.02 13.23 3.65
CA SER A 57 -11.32 14.48 3.99
C SER A 57 -9.98 14.54 3.27
N GLY A 58 -9.70 15.65 2.60
CA GLY A 58 -8.43 15.88 1.90
C GLY A 58 -8.56 16.81 0.69
N PRO A 59 -7.43 17.28 0.13
CA PRO A 59 -7.45 18.10 -1.07
C PRO A 59 -7.89 17.27 -2.29
N PRO A 60 -8.36 17.93 -3.37
CA PRO A 60 -8.67 17.25 -4.63
C PRO A 60 -7.47 16.43 -5.16
N PRO A 61 -7.69 15.30 -5.85
CA PRO A 61 -6.61 14.39 -6.26
C PRO A 61 -5.47 15.05 -7.03
N ARG A 62 -5.77 16.00 -7.92
CA ARG A 62 -4.76 16.76 -8.66
C ARG A 62 -3.87 17.60 -7.74
N GLU A 63 -4.46 18.26 -6.75
CA GLU A 63 -3.72 19.07 -5.79
C GLU A 63 -2.88 18.18 -4.86
N ALA A 64 -3.46 17.08 -4.35
CA ALA A 64 -2.73 16.06 -3.61
C ALA A 64 -1.52 15.55 -4.41
N LEU A 65 -1.71 15.20 -5.68
CA LEU A 65 -0.63 14.71 -6.52
C LEU A 65 0.49 15.75 -6.68
N MET A 66 0.15 17.02 -6.91
CA MET A 66 1.13 18.10 -7.00
C MET A 66 1.96 18.21 -5.71
N ARG A 67 1.32 18.19 -4.53
CA ARG A 67 2.00 18.25 -3.23
C ARG A 67 2.88 17.01 -2.98
N LEU A 68 2.41 15.83 -3.36
CA LEU A 68 3.16 14.58 -3.18
C LEU A 68 4.38 14.50 -4.11
N MET A 69 4.24 15.01 -5.35
CA MET A 69 5.34 15.05 -6.31
C MET A 69 6.49 15.94 -5.85
N THR A 70 6.24 17.02 -5.11
CA THR A 70 7.32 17.85 -4.54
C THR A 70 8.06 17.14 -3.40
N MET A 71 7.42 16.18 -2.73
CA MET A 71 8.02 15.40 -1.64
C MET A 71 8.67 14.08 -2.10
N ARG A 72 8.53 13.71 -3.37
CA ARG A 72 8.90 12.36 -3.87
C ARG A 72 10.35 11.97 -3.53
N GLU A 73 11.28 12.90 -3.65
CA GLU A 73 12.71 12.65 -3.46
C GLU A 73 13.04 12.46 -1.97
N LEU A 74 12.39 13.25 -1.10
CA LEU A 74 12.45 13.07 0.34
C LEU A 74 11.94 11.69 0.77
N LEU A 75 10.87 11.22 0.13
CA LEU A 75 10.31 9.89 0.35
C LEU A 75 11.17 8.77 -0.28
N GLY A 76 12.26 9.08 -0.98
CA GLY A 76 13.10 8.10 -1.66
C GLY A 76 12.46 7.47 -2.91
N ILE A 77 11.40 8.08 -3.46
CA ILE A 77 10.73 7.62 -4.67
C ILE A 77 11.53 8.08 -5.89
N THR A 78 12.02 7.12 -6.65
CA THR A 78 12.88 7.36 -7.83
C THR A 78 12.11 7.31 -9.14
N ARG A 79 11.01 6.55 -9.20
CA ARG A 79 10.19 6.35 -10.39
C ARG A 79 8.73 6.23 -10.02
N ILE A 80 7.88 6.74 -10.91
CA ILE A 80 6.42 6.56 -10.89
C ILE A 80 6.00 6.18 -12.31
N ALA A 81 5.25 5.10 -12.47
CA ALA A 81 4.90 4.56 -13.79
C ALA A 81 3.44 4.12 -13.85
N ASP A 82 2.73 4.52 -14.91
CA ASP A 82 1.42 3.95 -15.25
C ASP A 82 1.63 2.56 -15.85
N ILE A 83 1.07 1.54 -15.17
CA ILE A 83 1.13 0.15 -15.59
C ILE A 83 -0.25 -0.41 -15.95
N THR A 84 -1.25 0.46 -16.14
CA THR A 84 -2.63 0.08 -16.48
C THR A 84 -2.70 -0.85 -17.69
N GLY A 85 -1.77 -0.70 -18.65
CA GLY A 85 -1.70 -1.57 -19.84
C GLY A 85 -1.37 -3.04 -19.55
N LEU A 86 -0.99 -3.39 -18.31
CA LEU A 86 -0.85 -4.77 -17.86
C LEU A 86 -2.15 -5.35 -17.30
N ASP A 87 -3.14 -4.50 -16.98
CA ASP A 87 -4.46 -4.90 -16.52
C ASP A 87 -5.40 -5.20 -17.69
N VAL A 88 -6.28 -6.17 -17.50
CA VAL A 88 -7.33 -6.56 -18.47
C VAL A 88 -8.66 -5.89 -18.17
N LEU A 89 -8.82 -5.34 -16.96
CA LEU A 89 -10.05 -4.68 -16.51
C LEU A 89 -10.07 -3.18 -16.80
N ASP A 90 -8.96 -2.64 -17.34
CA ASP A 90 -8.74 -1.21 -17.62
C ASP A 90 -8.95 -0.33 -16.37
N ILE A 91 -8.67 -0.88 -15.19
CA ILE A 91 -8.66 -0.12 -13.94
C ILE A 91 -7.30 0.58 -13.84
N PRO A 92 -7.25 1.91 -13.69
CA PRO A 92 -5.97 2.61 -13.56
C PRO A 92 -5.10 2.08 -12.42
N VAL A 93 -3.91 1.63 -12.77
CA VAL A 93 -2.88 1.15 -11.83
C VAL A 93 -1.57 1.91 -12.07
N VAL A 94 -1.02 2.47 -10.99
CA VAL A 94 0.25 3.20 -11.00
C VAL A 94 1.19 2.59 -9.98
N GLN A 95 2.46 2.50 -10.34
CA GLN A 95 3.52 1.98 -9.51
C GLN A 95 4.44 3.11 -9.03
N ALA A 96 4.83 3.11 -7.75
CA ALA A 96 5.89 3.95 -7.19
C ALA A 96 7.09 3.09 -6.74
N VAL A 97 8.33 3.54 -6.99
CA VAL A 97 9.55 2.75 -6.73
C VAL A 97 10.50 3.44 -5.75
N ARG A 98 10.74 2.80 -4.59
CA ARG A 98 11.67 3.18 -3.52
C ARG A 98 12.77 2.11 -3.34
N PRO A 99 13.92 2.21 -4.03
CA PRO A 99 14.92 1.13 -4.09
C PRO A 99 15.57 0.72 -2.77
N PHE A 100 15.58 1.63 -1.79
CA PHE A 100 16.21 1.43 -0.48
C PHE A 100 15.19 1.29 0.65
N SER A 101 13.95 0.94 0.31
CA SER A 101 12.90 0.62 1.28
C SER A 101 13.28 -0.62 2.10
N LEU A 102 13.00 -0.60 3.40
CA LEU A 102 13.26 -1.73 4.30
C LEU A 102 12.10 -2.75 4.34
N LEU A 103 10.96 -2.41 3.74
CA LEU A 103 9.82 -3.30 3.58
C LEU A 103 9.72 -3.82 2.14
N ASN A 104 9.10 -2.99 1.28
CA ASN A 104 8.89 -3.32 -0.12
C ASN A 104 9.38 -2.16 -0.98
N SER A 105 10.15 -2.50 -2.02
CA SER A 105 10.73 -1.51 -2.93
C SER A 105 9.73 -0.90 -3.89
N VAL A 106 8.53 -1.50 -4.00
CA VAL A 106 7.52 -1.13 -4.98
C VAL A 106 6.14 -1.05 -4.32
N SER A 107 5.47 0.08 -4.47
CA SER A 107 4.08 0.30 -4.03
C SER A 107 3.15 0.46 -5.22
N GLN A 108 1.92 -0.05 -5.11
CA GLN A 108 0.96 -0.12 -6.23
C GLN A 108 -0.35 0.58 -5.89
N GLY A 109 -0.56 1.74 -6.47
CA GLY A 109 -1.78 2.51 -6.31
C GLY A 109 -2.81 2.25 -7.38
N LYS A 110 -4.08 2.27 -6.97
CA LYS A 110 -5.23 2.00 -7.83
C LYS A 110 -6.27 3.09 -7.62
N GLY A 111 -7.03 3.39 -8.66
CA GLY A 111 -8.10 4.38 -8.52
C GLY A 111 -8.95 4.55 -9.78
N PRO A 112 -10.09 5.25 -9.67
CA PRO A 112 -10.97 5.52 -10.81
C PRO A 112 -10.28 6.31 -11.93
N THR A 113 -9.29 7.12 -11.58
CA THR A 113 -8.46 7.87 -12.52
C THR A 113 -6.97 7.59 -12.31
N ARG A 114 -6.16 7.80 -13.34
CA ARG A 114 -4.68 7.73 -13.25
C ARG A 114 -4.11 8.63 -12.17
N THR A 115 -4.71 9.81 -11.96
CA THR A 115 -4.31 10.76 -10.92
C THR A 115 -4.51 10.15 -9.53
N GLU A 116 -5.66 9.54 -9.27
CA GLU A 116 -5.96 8.90 -7.98
C GLU A 116 -5.11 7.66 -7.76
N ALA A 117 -4.88 6.86 -8.80
CA ALA A 117 -3.96 5.73 -8.75
C ALA A 117 -2.54 6.19 -8.39
N ALA A 118 -2.05 7.28 -9.00
CA ALA A 118 -0.75 7.84 -8.67
C ALA A 118 -0.67 8.36 -7.21
N VAL A 119 -1.70 9.07 -6.74
CA VAL A 119 -1.79 9.52 -5.34
C VAL A 119 -1.75 8.32 -4.39
N SER A 120 -2.53 7.27 -4.68
CA SER A 120 -2.55 6.04 -3.90
C SER A 120 -1.17 5.38 -3.84
N ALA A 121 -0.46 5.29 -4.97
CA ALA A 121 0.85 4.65 -5.04
C ALA A 121 1.90 5.39 -4.21
N ILE A 122 1.87 6.73 -4.25
CA ILE A 122 2.80 7.56 -3.50
C ILE A 122 2.47 7.53 -2.00
N LEU A 123 1.19 7.55 -1.62
CA LEU A 123 0.80 7.50 -0.21
C LEU A 123 1.15 6.16 0.44
N GLU A 124 0.97 5.04 -0.27
CA GLU A 124 1.41 3.72 0.21
C GLU A 124 2.93 3.66 0.38
N ALA A 125 3.68 4.23 -0.57
CA ALA A 125 5.13 4.35 -0.48
C ALA A 125 5.57 5.25 0.70
N ALA A 126 4.81 6.31 0.98
CA ALA A 126 5.05 7.24 2.08
C ALA A 126 4.74 6.59 3.44
N GLU A 127 3.66 5.82 3.55
CA GLU A 127 3.33 5.05 4.75
C GLU A 127 4.48 4.13 5.15
N SER A 128 4.99 3.36 4.19
CA SER A 128 6.16 2.49 4.39
C SER A 128 7.40 3.31 4.79
N TYR A 129 7.64 4.46 4.14
CA TYR A 129 8.77 5.35 4.46
C TYR A 129 8.75 5.82 5.92
N PHE A 130 7.59 6.14 6.48
CA PHE A 130 7.51 6.56 7.87
C PHE A 130 7.60 5.36 8.83
N ALA A 131 6.99 4.23 8.49
CA ALA A 131 6.98 3.03 9.32
C ALA A 131 8.36 2.35 9.43
N GLU A 132 9.28 2.55 8.48
CA GLU A 132 10.63 1.99 8.53
C GLU A 132 11.64 2.86 9.31
N ARG A 133 11.27 4.08 9.72
CA ARG A 133 12.18 5.03 10.38
C ARG A 133 12.14 4.87 11.90
N LEU A 134 12.88 3.86 12.38
CA LEU A 134 12.95 3.49 13.79
C LEU A 134 13.29 4.65 14.74
N ALA A 135 14.07 5.63 14.28
CA ALA A 135 14.45 6.82 15.06
C ALA A 135 13.28 7.75 15.43
N HIS A 136 12.08 7.55 14.88
CA HIS A 136 10.87 8.28 15.26
C HIS A 136 10.08 7.62 16.39
N TYR A 137 10.54 6.46 16.86
CA TYR A 137 9.92 5.70 17.92
C TYR A 137 10.82 5.68 19.15
N ASP A 138 10.20 5.60 20.33
CA ASP A 138 10.88 5.49 21.62
C ASP A 138 10.39 4.23 22.36
N PRO A 139 10.79 3.02 21.90
CA PRO A 139 10.37 1.79 22.53
C PRO A 139 11.18 1.50 23.80
N ILE A 140 10.56 0.81 24.75
CA ILE A 140 11.21 0.28 25.95
C ILE A 140 11.39 -1.23 25.85
N ALA A 141 12.46 -1.77 26.44
CA ALA A 141 12.60 -3.21 26.65
C ALA A 141 11.84 -3.60 27.92
N ALA A 142 10.87 -4.50 27.80
CA ALA A 142 10.08 -4.98 28.94
C ALA A 142 9.41 -6.33 28.61
N SER A 143 8.91 -7.01 29.63
CA SER A 143 8.08 -8.21 29.47
C SER A 143 6.60 -7.88 29.58
N ALA A 144 5.74 -8.69 28.95
CA ALA A 144 4.29 -8.53 29.06
C ALA A 144 3.81 -8.57 30.52
N ASP A 145 4.43 -9.41 31.34
CA ASP A 145 4.11 -9.50 32.77
C ASP A 145 4.53 -8.25 33.54
N SER A 146 5.72 -7.69 33.26
CA SER A 146 6.19 -6.44 33.90
C SER A 146 5.30 -5.23 33.57
N LEU A 147 4.74 -5.20 32.36
CA LEU A 147 3.82 -4.15 31.90
C LEU A 147 2.36 -4.42 32.27
N ASN A 148 2.07 -5.51 33.00
CA ASN A 148 0.71 -5.95 33.36
C ASN A 148 -0.23 -6.05 32.15
N ILE A 149 0.28 -6.57 31.03
CA ILE A 149 -0.53 -6.77 29.82
C ILE A 149 -1.59 -7.84 30.10
N PRO A 150 -2.89 -7.58 29.83
CA PRO A 150 -3.94 -8.57 30.02
C PRO A 150 -3.63 -9.87 29.23
N PRO A 151 -3.77 -11.07 29.83
CA PRO A 151 -3.51 -12.36 29.17
C PRO A 151 -4.17 -12.48 27.79
N GLU A 152 -5.44 -12.14 27.71
CA GLU A 152 -6.28 -12.28 26.53
C GLU A 152 -5.91 -11.34 25.38
N ARG A 153 -5.12 -10.29 25.63
CA ARG A 153 -4.88 -9.21 24.65
C ARG A 153 -4.22 -9.70 23.36
N PHE A 154 -3.26 -10.61 23.47
CA PHE A 154 -2.48 -11.10 22.34
C PHE A 154 -2.61 -12.61 22.12
N GLU A 155 -3.27 -13.34 23.01
CA GLU A 155 -3.41 -14.81 22.92
C GLU A 155 -4.01 -15.28 21.59
N ALA A 156 -5.01 -14.56 21.07
CA ALA A 156 -5.64 -14.89 19.79
C ALA A 156 -4.73 -14.66 18.57
N HIS A 157 -3.61 -13.96 18.75
CA HIS A 157 -2.65 -13.64 17.69
C HIS A 157 -1.37 -14.49 17.75
N LEU A 158 -1.25 -15.37 18.75
CA LEU A 158 -0.08 -16.24 18.89
C LEU A 158 -0.09 -17.34 17.83
N GLN A 159 1.07 -17.59 17.24
CA GLN A 159 1.25 -18.70 16.32
C GLN A 159 1.33 -20.05 17.06
N PRO A 160 0.92 -21.16 16.43
CA PRO A 160 1.16 -22.49 16.98
C PRO A 160 2.65 -22.71 17.28
N GLY A 161 2.97 -23.27 18.44
CA GLY A 161 4.35 -23.52 18.86
C GLY A 161 5.06 -22.31 19.50
N VAL A 162 4.33 -21.23 19.83
CA VAL A 162 4.85 -20.17 20.68
C VAL A 162 5.35 -20.75 22.01
N ASP A 163 6.47 -20.23 22.47
CA ASP A 163 7.01 -20.52 23.79
C ASP A 163 5.97 -20.18 24.88
N PRO A 164 5.56 -21.12 25.75
CA PRO A 164 4.63 -20.84 26.84
C PRO A 164 5.12 -19.73 27.79
N GLY A 165 6.44 -19.51 27.85
CA GLY A 165 7.08 -18.45 28.62
C GLY A 165 7.16 -17.10 27.89
N TRP A 166 6.49 -16.91 26.75
CA TRP A 166 6.63 -15.67 25.96
C TRP A 166 6.33 -14.40 26.75
N ARG A 167 5.44 -14.46 27.75
CA ARG A 167 5.00 -13.31 28.55
C ARG A 167 6.10 -12.73 29.43
N SER A 168 7.04 -13.56 29.86
CA SER A 168 8.18 -13.15 30.69
C SER A 168 9.40 -12.73 29.87
N ARG A 169 9.36 -12.93 28.54
CA ARG A 169 10.45 -12.52 27.65
C ARG A 169 10.45 -11.01 27.51
N GLU A 170 11.65 -10.43 27.61
CA GLU A 170 11.83 -9.02 27.29
C GLU A 170 11.83 -8.83 25.78
N ILE A 171 10.93 -7.97 25.32
CA ILE A 171 10.83 -7.51 23.94
C ILE A 171 10.67 -5.99 23.93
N ALA A 172 10.74 -5.38 22.75
CA ALA A 172 10.48 -3.96 22.58
C ALA A 172 8.96 -3.67 22.64
N TRP A 173 8.56 -2.68 23.44
CA TRP A 173 7.19 -2.20 23.58
C TRP A 173 7.10 -0.71 23.34
N ILE A 174 5.97 -0.26 22.81
CA ILE A 174 5.70 1.17 22.60
C ILE A 174 4.28 1.51 23.04
N HIS A 175 4.09 2.75 23.48
CA HIS A 175 2.76 3.28 23.75
C HIS A 175 1.95 3.47 22.47
N ALA A 176 0.67 3.10 22.54
CA ALA A 176 -0.34 3.36 21.55
C ALA A 176 -1.61 3.89 22.22
N GLU A 177 -2.38 4.67 21.47
CA GLU A 177 -3.66 5.19 21.95
C GLU A 177 -4.80 4.24 21.62
N ASN A 178 -5.61 3.90 22.62
CA ASN A 178 -6.81 3.10 22.43
C ASN A 178 -8.03 3.98 22.10
N ILE A 179 -8.31 4.12 20.81
CA ILE A 179 -9.42 4.95 20.31
C ILE A 179 -10.81 4.45 20.77
N LEU A 180 -10.96 3.16 21.09
CA LEU A 180 -12.24 2.60 21.55
C LEU A 180 -12.48 2.85 23.04
N LYS A 181 -11.40 3.05 23.82
CA LYS A 181 -11.45 3.34 25.26
C LYS A 181 -11.22 4.83 25.55
N GLY A 182 -11.52 5.71 24.61
CA GLY A 182 -11.45 7.16 24.81
C GLY A 182 -10.02 7.70 24.90
N GLY A 183 -9.07 7.08 24.22
CA GLY A 183 -7.70 7.58 24.12
C GLY A 183 -6.76 7.17 25.25
N LEU A 184 -7.15 6.16 26.06
CA LEU A 184 -6.25 5.61 27.07
C LEU A 184 -4.99 5.05 26.41
N GLN A 185 -3.84 5.35 27.01
CA GLN A 185 -2.57 4.78 26.58
C GLN A 185 -2.47 3.32 26.96
N ASP A 186 -2.01 2.54 26.01
CA ASP A 186 -1.89 1.10 26.05
C ASP A 186 -0.53 0.71 25.48
N TRP A 187 -0.02 -0.46 25.86
CA TRP A 187 1.24 -0.98 25.33
C TRP A 187 0.98 -1.95 24.18
N VAL A 188 1.79 -1.83 23.13
CA VAL A 188 1.83 -2.79 22.01
C VAL A 188 3.27 -3.23 21.75
N PRO A 189 3.49 -4.49 21.34
CA PRO A 189 4.81 -4.92 20.88
C PRO A 189 5.27 -4.03 19.73
N PHE A 190 6.50 -3.53 19.81
CA PHE A 190 7.04 -2.59 18.82
C PHE A 190 7.15 -3.23 17.42
N GLU A 191 7.38 -4.54 17.37
CA GLU A 191 7.42 -5.33 16.13
C GLU A 191 6.09 -5.32 15.36
N LEU A 192 4.97 -4.95 16.00
CA LEU A 192 3.67 -4.78 15.33
C LEU A 192 3.45 -3.37 14.77
N VAL A 193 4.39 -2.46 14.97
CA VAL A 193 4.26 -1.03 14.62
C VAL A 193 5.17 -0.65 13.46
N HIS A 194 6.44 -1.04 13.50
CA HIS A 194 7.39 -0.70 12.44
C HIS A 194 7.39 -1.73 11.31
N THR A 195 7.93 -1.33 10.15
CA THR A 195 8.08 -2.23 8.99
C THR A 195 9.53 -2.36 8.51
N ALA A 196 10.49 -1.91 9.32
CA ALA A 196 11.91 -2.16 9.09
C ALA A 196 12.26 -3.63 9.40
N TYR A 197 12.14 -4.49 8.39
CA TYR A 197 12.55 -5.89 8.47
C TYR A 197 13.94 -6.04 7.86
N VAL A 198 14.97 -5.96 8.70
CA VAL A 198 16.40 -6.08 8.34
C VAL A 198 17.04 -7.32 8.92
#